data_AF-A0A9X1I9H6-F1
#
_entry.id   AF-A0A9X1I9H6-F1
#
_cell.length_a   1.000
_cell.length_b   1.000
_cell.length_c   1.000
_cell.angle_alpha   90.00
_cell.angle_beta   90.00
_cell.angle_gamma   90.00
#
_symmetry.space_group_name_H-M   'P 1'
#
loop_
_entity.id
_entity.type
_entity.pdbx_description
1 polymer ?
#
loop_
_entity_poly.entity_id
_entity_poly.type
_entity_poly.pdbx_seq_one_letter_code
_entity_poly.pdbx_strand_id
1 'polypeptide(L)'
;MKYRRLTKEQFEELHKEFINFLATQSITADEWENLKVNKPELAETELDVFSDLIWEGVLNKAEYLEHFAPQHMYLFYLKEDKMHAIVVNVKNEEIDITTQEGYDWLRENLMHDSVEFLQADKDYTEDKNADKFSMIEQGAIITKGELYNYFNKLIN
;
A
#
# COMPACT_ATOMS: atom_id res chain seq x y z
N MET A 1 -0.85 -18.72 -1.68
CA MET A 1 -0.69 -17.36 -1.13
C MET A 1 -0.63 -16.39 -2.30
N LYS A 2 -1.52 -15.39 -2.31
CA LYS A 2 -1.64 -14.38 -3.37
C LYS A 2 -0.79 -13.15 -3.07
N TYR A 3 -0.73 -12.74 -1.81
CA TYR A 3 0.01 -11.59 -1.32
C TYR A 3 1.17 -12.01 -0.44
N ARG A 4 2.01 -11.06 -0.01
CA ARG A 4 3.01 -11.38 1.01
C ARG A 4 2.33 -11.73 2.33
N ARG A 5 2.90 -12.69 3.06
CA ARG A 5 2.49 -12.96 4.44
C ARG A 5 2.63 -11.69 5.31
N LEU A 6 1.69 -11.51 6.22
CA LEU A 6 1.80 -10.48 7.27
C LEU A 6 3.06 -10.70 8.11
N THR A 7 3.67 -9.60 8.54
CA THR A 7 4.80 -9.69 9.48
C THR A 7 4.32 -10.13 10.85
N LYS A 8 5.25 -10.53 11.71
CA LYS A 8 4.93 -10.93 13.09
C LYS A 8 4.20 -9.82 13.84
N GLU A 9 4.66 -8.58 13.70
CA GLU A 9 4.06 -7.40 14.34
C GLU A 9 2.63 -7.18 13.84
N GLN A 10 2.39 -7.35 12.53
CA GLN A 10 1.05 -7.24 11.95
C GLN A 10 0.11 -8.34 12.47
N PHE A 11 0.58 -9.57 12.64
CA PHE A 11 -0.20 -10.64 13.29
C PHE A 11 -0.49 -10.35 14.76
N GLU A 12 0.48 -9.79 15.49
CA GLU A 12 0.28 -9.38 16.89
C GLU A 12 -0.76 -8.27 17.02
N GLU A 13 -0.76 -7.28 16.11
CA GLU A 13 -1.79 -6.24 16.06
C GLU A 13 -3.17 -6.82 15.72
N LEU A 14 -3.23 -7.80 14.82
CA LEU A 14 -4.46 -8.43 14.32
C LEU A 14 -4.82 -9.74 15.04
N HIS A 15 -4.30 -9.98 16.25
CA HIS A 15 -4.50 -11.26 16.94
C HIS A 15 -5.97 -11.57 17.20
N LYS A 16 -6.82 -10.55 17.41
CA LYS A 16 -8.26 -10.76 17.63
C LYS A 16 -8.96 -11.21 16.36
N GLU A 17 -8.65 -10.56 15.24
CA GLU A 17 -9.11 -10.91 13.91
C GLU A 17 -8.64 -12.31 13.53
N PHE A 18 -7.39 -12.67 13.86
CA PHE A 18 -6.85 -13.99 13.60
C PHE A 18 -7.54 -15.09 14.44
N ILE A 19 -7.78 -14.84 15.73
CA ILE A 19 -8.55 -15.76 16.58
C ILE A 19 -9.96 -15.98 16.01
N ASN A 20 -10.64 -14.90 15.61
CA ASN A 20 -11.96 -15.00 14.99
C ASN A 20 -11.91 -15.78 13.68
N PHE A 21 -10.89 -15.56 12.85
CA PHE A 21 -10.66 -16.31 11.62
C PHE A 21 -10.51 -17.81 11.90
N LEU A 22 -9.63 -18.21 12.83
CA LEU A 22 -9.46 -19.61 13.21
C LEU A 22 -10.78 -20.23 13.71
N ALA A 23 -11.54 -19.47 14.52
CA ALA A 23 -12.86 -19.91 14.99
C ALA A 23 -13.84 -20.13 13.83
N THR A 24 -13.81 -19.31 12.76
CA THR A 24 -14.65 -19.54 11.57
C THR A 24 -14.28 -20.82 10.83
N GLN A 25 -13.02 -21.24 10.91
CA GLN A 25 -12.53 -22.53 10.39
C GLN A 25 -12.77 -23.68 11.38
N SER A 26 -13.50 -23.44 12.47
CA SER A 26 -13.72 -24.39 13.57
C SER A 26 -12.42 -24.89 14.23
N ILE A 27 -11.36 -24.08 14.19
CA ILE A 27 -10.08 -24.38 14.84
C ILE A 27 -10.09 -23.75 16.24
N THR A 28 -10.06 -24.62 17.26
CA THR A 28 -9.93 -24.21 18.66
C THR A 28 -8.48 -23.87 19.04
N ALA A 29 -8.28 -23.27 20.21
CA ALA A 29 -6.95 -22.97 20.71
C ALA A 29 -6.08 -24.24 20.89
N ASP A 30 -6.67 -25.32 21.41
CA ASP A 30 -5.96 -26.59 21.61
C ASP A 30 -5.57 -27.24 20.26
N GLU A 31 -6.46 -27.17 19.27
CA GLU A 31 -6.17 -27.63 17.91
C GLU A 31 -5.09 -26.78 17.26
N TRP A 32 -5.10 -25.46 17.45
CA TRP A 32 -4.06 -24.58 16.95
C TRP A 32 -2.68 -24.90 17.56
N GLU A 33 -2.61 -25.12 18.87
CA GLU A 33 -1.38 -25.60 19.53
C GLU A 33 -0.94 -26.96 18.98
N ASN A 34 -1.89 -27.88 18.74
CA ASN A 34 -1.60 -29.18 18.14
C ASN A 34 -1.07 -29.07 16.70
N LEU A 35 -1.67 -28.20 15.87
CA LEU A 35 -1.26 -27.95 14.49
C LEU A 35 0.18 -27.45 14.43
N LYS A 36 0.54 -26.47 15.26
CA LYS A 36 1.90 -25.93 15.29
C LYS A 36 2.97 -26.99 15.59
N VAL A 37 2.64 -28.01 16.41
CA VAL A 37 3.58 -29.06 16.81
C VAL A 37 3.59 -30.22 15.82
N ASN A 38 2.42 -30.69 15.41
CA ASN A 38 2.28 -31.97 14.69
C ASN A 38 2.05 -31.80 13.18
N LYS A 39 1.57 -30.63 12.73
CA LYS A 39 1.27 -30.30 11.33
C LYS A 39 1.64 -28.85 11.01
N PRO A 40 2.91 -28.43 11.23
CA PRO A 40 3.33 -27.05 11.06
C PRO A 40 3.01 -26.50 9.66
N GLU A 41 3.05 -27.33 8.62
CA GLU A 41 2.67 -26.95 7.26
C GLU A 41 1.23 -26.47 7.13
N LEU A 42 0.31 -27.02 7.92
CA LEU A 42 -1.08 -26.56 7.94
C LEU A 42 -1.19 -25.24 8.71
N ALA A 43 -0.47 -25.09 9.82
CA ALA A 43 -0.43 -23.83 10.56
C ALA A 43 0.10 -22.68 9.67
N GLU A 44 1.15 -22.94 8.89
CA GLU A 44 1.69 -22.00 7.91
C GLU A 44 0.66 -21.63 6.83
N THR A 45 -0.13 -22.61 6.38
CA THR A 45 -1.20 -22.37 5.41
C THR A 45 -2.31 -21.48 5.98
N GLU A 46 -2.71 -21.67 7.24
CA GLU A 46 -3.71 -20.81 7.90
C GLU A 46 -3.21 -19.36 8.03
N LEU A 47 -1.91 -19.16 8.30
CA LEU A 47 -1.30 -17.83 8.33
C LEU A 47 -1.30 -17.18 6.94
N ASP A 48 -1.03 -17.95 5.88
CA ASP A 48 -1.07 -17.46 4.49
C ASP A 48 -2.48 -17.06 4.07
N VAL A 49 -3.47 -17.92 4.35
CA VAL A 49 -4.88 -17.66 4.02
C VAL A 49 -5.40 -16.43 4.76
N PHE A 50 -5.07 -16.29 6.04
CA PHE A 50 -5.43 -15.10 6.79
C PHE A 50 -4.75 -13.84 6.24
N SER A 51 -3.46 -13.92 5.88
CA SER A 51 -2.75 -12.80 5.27
C SER A 51 -3.41 -12.36 3.97
N ASP A 52 -3.79 -13.32 3.12
CA ASP A 52 -4.50 -13.05 1.88
C ASP A 52 -5.84 -12.34 2.13
N LEU A 53 -6.62 -12.82 3.12
CA LEU A 53 -7.90 -12.22 3.52
C LEU A 53 -7.74 -10.75 3.97
N ILE A 54 -6.74 -10.48 4.81
CA ILE A 54 -6.48 -9.13 5.32
C ILE A 54 -6.07 -8.20 4.18
N TRP A 55 -5.19 -8.65 3.29
CA TRP A 55 -4.79 -7.86 2.13
C TRP A 55 -5.95 -7.56 1.19
N GLU A 56 -6.78 -8.56 0.86
CA GLU A 56 -8.00 -8.32 0.07
C GLU A 56 -8.88 -7.26 0.75
N GLY A 57 -9.11 -7.37 2.06
CA GLY A 57 -9.91 -6.41 2.81
C GLY A 57 -9.35 -4.99 2.79
N VAL A 58 -8.03 -4.84 2.89
CA VAL A 58 -7.33 -3.54 2.87
C VAL A 58 -7.34 -2.94 1.45
N LEU A 59 -6.99 -3.72 0.43
CA LEU A 59 -6.87 -3.27 -0.96
C LEU A 59 -8.22 -2.91 -1.57
N ASN A 60 -9.30 -3.59 -1.16
CA ASN A 60 -10.66 -3.26 -1.56
C ASN A 60 -11.13 -1.90 -1.00
N LYS A 61 -10.58 -1.45 0.12
CA LYS A 61 -10.89 -0.15 0.74
C LYS A 61 -9.88 0.94 0.41
N ALA A 62 -8.76 0.59 -0.21
CA ALA A 62 -7.72 1.54 -0.57
C ALA A 62 -8.22 2.45 -1.70
N GLU A 63 -8.30 3.75 -1.41
CA GLU A 63 -8.68 4.78 -2.38
C GLU A 63 -7.46 5.53 -2.93
N TYR A 64 -6.40 5.68 -2.14
CA TYR A 64 -5.21 6.43 -2.53
C TYR A 64 -3.93 5.68 -2.18
N LEU A 65 -2.93 5.80 -3.06
CA LEU A 65 -1.57 5.35 -2.82
C LEU A 65 -0.59 6.51 -3.03
N GLU A 66 0.45 6.57 -2.22
CA GLU A 66 1.51 7.56 -2.34
C GLU A 66 2.87 6.86 -2.30
N HIS A 67 3.79 7.27 -3.16
CA HIS A 67 5.17 6.79 -3.14
C HIS A 67 6.12 7.96 -3.31
N PHE A 68 7.12 8.02 -2.43
CA PHE A 68 8.16 9.05 -2.43
C PHE A 68 9.49 8.40 -2.77
N ALA A 69 10.14 8.94 -3.79
CA ALA A 69 11.54 8.72 -4.11
C ALA A 69 12.26 10.08 -4.09
N PRO A 70 13.60 10.11 -4.01
CA PRO A 70 14.35 11.34 -3.79
C PRO A 70 14.02 12.49 -4.75
N GLN A 71 13.70 12.22 -6.01
CA GLN A 71 13.33 13.23 -7.01
C GLN A 71 11.91 13.06 -7.56
N HIS A 72 11.13 12.12 -7.02
CA HIS A 72 9.82 11.78 -7.58
C HIS A 72 8.79 11.57 -6.48
N MET A 73 7.64 12.22 -6.63
CA MET A 73 6.45 11.94 -5.83
C MET A 73 5.37 11.37 -6.73
N TYR A 74 4.92 10.15 -6.45
CA TYR A 74 3.85 9.50 -7.18
C TYR A 74 2.59 9.46 -6.30
N LEU A 75 1.51 10.06 -6.79
CA LEU A 75 0.23 10.16 -6.09
C LEU A 75 -0.83 9.50 -6.95
N PHE A 76 -1.45 8.43 -6.43
CA PHE A 76 -2.44 7.66 -7.17
C PHE A 76 -3.80 7.75 -6.49
N TYR A 77 -4.83 8.03 -7.29
CA TYR A 77 -6.22 7.82 -6.93
C TYR A 77 -6.75 6.57 -7.63
N LEU A 78 -7.14 5.59 -6.82
CA LEU A 78 -7.59 4.26 -7.23
C LEU A 78 -9.09 4.30 -7.55
N LYS A 79 -9.46 4.81 -8.73
CA LYS A 79 -10.87 4.79 -9.17
C LYS A 79 -11.31 3.36 -9.46
N GLU A 80 -12.61 3.19 -9.70
CA GLU A 80 -13.18 1.87 -9.96
C GLU A 80 -12.67 1.26 -11.28
N ASP A 81 -12.58 2.05 -12.35
CA ASP A 81 -12.23 1.60 -13.70
C ASP A 81 -10.72 1.62 -13.98
N LYS A 82 -10.00 2.61 -13.44
CA LYS A 82 -8.58 2.83 -13.67
C LYS A 82 -7.94 3.62 -12.52
N MET A 83 -6.62 3.66 -12.47
CA MET A 83 -5.89 4.53 -11.57
C MET A 83 -5.62 5.88 -12.23
N HIS A 84 -5.81 6.97 -11.52
CA HIS A 84 -5.32 8.29 -11.94
C HIS A 84 -4.06 8.63 -11.17
N ALA A 85 -2.98 8.94 -11.86
CA ALA A 85 -1.69 9.30 -11.31
C ALA A 85 -1.41 10.80 -11.47
N ILE A 86 -0.87 11.41 -10.43
CA ILE A 86 -0.15 12.68 -10.48
C ILE A 86 1.30 12.37 -10.10
N VAL A 87 2.24 12.80 -10.93
CA VAL A 87 3.67 12.64 -10.68
C VAL A 87 4.31 14.02 -10.57
N VAL A 88 5.02 14.26 -9.48
CA VAL A 88 5.85 15.45 -9.29
C VAL A 88 7.30 15.04 -9.48
N ASN A 89 7.97 15.61 -10.48
CA ASN A 89 9.39 15.39 -10.76
C ASN A 89 10.19 16.62 -10.33
N VAL A 90 11.26 16.41 -9.57
CA VAL A 90 12.25 17.44 -9.24
C VAL A 90 13.51 17.19 -10.06
N LYS A 91 13.72 17.95 -11.13
CA LYS A 91 14.88 17.92 -12.03
C LYS A 91 16.11 18.60 -11.40
N ASN A 92 16.38 18.31 -10.13
CA ASN A 92 17.58 18.72 -9.41
C ASN A 92 17.98 17.59 -8.46
N GLU A 93 19.10 16.93 -8.77
CA GLU A 93 19.62 15.78 -8.01
C GLU A 93 20.14 16.16 -6.61
N GLU A 94 20.39 17.45 -6.36
CA GLU A 94 20.79 17.93 -5.03
C GLU A 94 19.62 17.97 -4.03
N ILE A 95 18.39 17.77 -4.52
CA ILE A 95 17.17 17.87 -3.72
C ILE A 95 16.59 16.48 -3.54
N ASP A 96 16.58 16.03 -2.29
CA ASP A 96 15.94 14.78 -1.87
C ASP A 96 14.63 15.08 -1.13
N ILE A 97 13.49 14.90 -1.81
CA ILE A 97 12.16 15.18 -1.27
C ILE A 97 11.65 14.13 -0.26
N THR A 98 12.43 13.07 -0.02
CA THR A 98 12.17 12.13 1.09
C THR A 98 12.70 12.66 2.42
N THR A 99 13.56 13.68 2.37
CA THR A 99 14.04 14.41 3.55
C THR A 99 13.13 15.58 3.88
N GLN A 100 13.11 16.00 5.15
CA GLN A 100 12.35 17.18 5.57
C GLN A 100 12.78 18.44 4.80
N GLU A 101 14.09 18.66 4.65
CA GLU A 101 14.63 19.85 3.98
C GLU A 101 14.26 19.89 2.49
N GLY A 102 14.41 18.77 1.77
CA GLY A 102 14.05 18.71 0.36
C GLY A 102 12.53 18.80 0.13
N TYR A 103 11.72 18.23 1.03
CA TYR A 103 10.28 18.37 0.97
C TYR A 103 9.83 19.82 1.24
N ASP A 104 10.46 20.50 2.20
CA ASP A 104 10.22 21.91 2.51
C ASP A 104 10.56 22.79 1.30
N TRP A 105 11.72 22.53 0.68
CA TRP A 105 12.10 23.20 -0.55
C TRP A 105 11.04 23.00 -1.65
N LEU A 106 10.56 21.77 -1.87
CA LEU A 106 9.55 21.50 -2.89
C LEU A 106 8.27 22.32 -2.65
N ARG A 107 7.80 22.40 -1.39
CA ARG A 107 6.60 23.17 -1.02
C ARG A 107 6.75 24.65 -1.33
N GLU A 108 7.94 25.22 -1.14
CA GLU A 108 8.22 26.64 -1.42
C GLU A 108 8.47 26.93 -2.90
N ASN A 109 8.85 25.91 -3.68
CA ASN A 109 9.35 26.05 -5.06
C ASN A 109 8.49 25.29 -6.09
N LEU A 110 7.20 25.07 -5.82
CA LEU A 110 6.30 24.34 -6.72
C LEU A 110 6.23 24.90 -8.15
N MET A 111 6.47 26.21 -8.33
CA MET A 111 6.44 26.88 -9.64
C MET A 111 7.85 27.04 -10.26
N HIS A 112 8.88 26.47 -9.64
CA HIS A 112 10.26 26.55 -10.13
C HIS A 112 10.43 25.71 -11.40
N ASP A 113 11.27 26.14 -12.33
CA ASP A 113 11.47 25.48 -13.64
C ASP A 113 12.00 24.03 -13.53
N SER A 114 12.58 23.67 -12.37
CA SER A 114 13.03 22.30 -12.09
C SER A 114 11.93 21.40 -11.55
N VAL A 115 10.72 21.90 -11.29
CA VAL A 115 9.57 21.10 -10.84
C VAL A 115 8.63 20.88 -12.02
N GLU A 116 8.32 19.61 -12.30
CA GLU A 116 7.43 19.21 -13.38
C GLU A 116 6.29 18.36 -12.84
N PHE A 117 5.07 18.68 -13.27
CA PHE A 117 3.86 17.92 -12.95
C PHE A 117 3.40 17.13 -14.16
N LEU A 118 3.18 15.84 -13.99
CA LEU A 118 2.61 14.96 -15.00
C LEU A 118 1.32 14.33 -14.47
N GLN A 119 0.34 14.17 -15.36
CA GLN A 119 -0.88 13.43 -15.09
C GLN A 119 -0.99 12.27 -16.07
N ALA A 120 -1.40 11.10 -15.59
CA ALA A 120 -1.61 9.92 -16.41
C ALA A 120 -2.71 9.05 -15.83
N ASP A 121 -3.49 8.41 -16.70
CA ASP A 121 -4.35 7.30 -16.31
C ASP A 121 -3.60 5.98 -16.56
N LYS A 122 -3.73 5.04 -15.62
CA LYS A 122 -3.21 3.68 -15.72
C LYS A 122 -4.37 2.70 -15.58
N ASP A 123 -4.63 1.95 -16.64
CA ASP A 123 -5.65 0.91 -16.62
C ASP A 123 -5.23 -0.23 -15.69
N TYR A 124 -6.22 -0.84 -15.04
CA TYR A 124 -6.00 -2.09 -14.30
C TYR A 124 -5.83 -3.26 -15.26
N THR A 125 -5.10 -4.27 -14.80
CA THR A 125 -5.14 -5.62 -15.34
C THR A 125 -6.43 -6.34 -14.90
N GLU A 126 -6.52 -7.65 -15.16
CA GLU A 126 -7.67 -8.45 -14.74
C GLU A 126 -7.83 -8.50 -13.20
N ASP A 127 -6.73 -8.35 -12.44
CA ASP A 127 -6.73 -8.35 -10.98
C ASP A 127 -6.29 -7.01 -10.41
N LYS A 128 -7.28 -6.14 -10.16
CA LYS A 128 -7.07 -4.78 -9.64
C LYS A 128 -6.31 -4.76 -8.31
N ASN A 129 -6.56 -5.75 -7.44
CA ASN A 129 -5.92 -5.77 -6.13
C ASN A 129 -4.48 -6.24 -6.24
N ALA A 130 -4.16 -7.16 -7.16
CA ALA A 130 -2.77 -7.49 -7.47
C ALA A 130 -1.98 -6.27 -7.99
N ASP A 131 -2.58 -5.44 -8.85
CA ASP A 131 -1.92 -4.21 -9.33
C ASP A 131 -1.64 -3.22 -8.19
N LYS A 132 -2.65 -2.95 -7.34
CA LYS A 132 -2.50 -2.09 -6.16
C LYS A 132 -1.41 -2.62 -5.23
N PHE A 133 -1.40 -3.94 -4.99
CA PHE A 133 -0.43 -4.58 -4.10
C PHE A 133 1.00 -4.50 -4.66
N SER A 134 1.18 -4.70 -5.96
CA SER A 134 2.50 -4.57 -6.59
C SER A 134 3.11 -3.17 -6.40
N MET A 135 2.27 -2.12 -6.37
CA MET A 135 2.72 -0.76 -6.07
C MET A 135 3.14 -0.62 -4.60
N ILE A 136 2.44 -1.27 -3.69
CA ILE A 136 2.82 -1.32 -2.27
C ILE A 136 4.14 -2.06 -2.08
N GLU A 137 4.38 -3.15 -2.82
CA GLU A 137 5.67 -3.85 -2.82
C GLU A 137 6.82 -2.97 -3.35
N GLN A 138 6.51 -2.01 -4.23
CA GLN A 138 7.45 -1.00 -4.71
C GLN A 138 7.63 0.17 -3.73
N GLY A 139 6.99 0.12 -2.56
CA GLY A 139 7.12 1.12 -1.50
C GLY A 139 6.02 2.17 -1.49
N ALA A 140 4.93 1.99 -2.24
CA ALA A 140 3.76 2.83 -2.08
C ALA A 140 3.04 2.54 -0.76
N ILE A 141 2.45 3.56 -0.16
CA ILE A 141 1.68 3.47 1.07
C ILE A 141 0.23 3.88 0.82
N ILE A 142 -0.71 3.24 1.53
CA ILE A 142 -2.11 3.61 1.49
C ILE A 142 -2.32 4.86 2.35
N THR A 143 -2.95 5.88 1.79
CA THR A 143 -3.21 7.15 2.48
C THR A 143 -4.68 7.56 2.37
N LYS A 144 -5.01 8.71 2.99
CA LYS A 144 -6.32 9.37 2.85
C LYS A 144 -6.38 10.31 1.63
N GLY A 145 -5.31 10.37 0.82
CA GLY A 145 -5.26 11.18 -0.40
C GLY A 145 -5.16 12.68 -0.17
N GLU A 146 -4.70 13.15 1.00
CA GLU A 146 -4.59 14.60 1.28
C GLU A 146 -3.66 15.28 0.27
N LEU A 147 -2.50 14.67 -0.02
CA LEU A 147 -1.55 15.19 -1.00
C LEU A 147 -2.07 15.09 -2.43
N TYR A 148 -2.62 13.93 -2.81
CA TYR A 148 -3.24 13.78 -4.13
C TYR A 148 -4.29 14.89 -4.37
N ASN A 149 -5.18 15.11 -3.41
CA ASN A 149 -6.24 16.12 -3.52
C ASN A 149 -5.68 17.55 -3.56
N TYR A 150 -4.61 17.83 -2.81
CA TYR A 150 -3.92 19.11 -2.86
C TYR A 150 -3.35 19.39 -4.26
N PHE A 151 -2.56 18.46 -4.81
CA PHE A 151 -1.95 18.64 -6.13
C PHE A 151 -2.99 18.62 -7.25
N ASN A 152 -4.03 17.78 -7.15
CA ASN A 152 -5.11 17.76 -8.11
C ASN A 152 -5.83 19.11 -8.23
N LYS A 153 -6.04 19.82 -7.10
CA LYS A 153 -6.61 21.18 -7.09
C LYS A 153 -5.66 22.26 -7.59
N LEU A 154 -4.35 22.02 -7.51
CA LEU A 154 -3.34 22.97 -7.96
C LEU A 154 -3.25 22.98 -9.49
N ILE A 155 -3.41 21.82 -10.12
CA ILE A 155 -3.15 21.63 -11.55
C ILE A 155 -4.42 21.54 -12.43
N ASN A 156 -5.61 21.37 -11.83
CA ASN A 156 -6.91 21.29 -12.52
C ASN A 156 -7.90 22.30 -11.94
#